data_AF-A0A2G7HY25-F1
#
_entry.id   AF-A0A2G7HY25-F1
#
_cell.length_a   1.000
_cell.length_b   1.000
_cell.length_c   1.000
_cell.angle_alpha   90.00
_cell.angle_beta   90.00
_cell.angle_gamma   90.00
#
_symmetry.space_group_name_H-M   'P 1'
#
loop_
_entity.id
_entity.type
_entity.pdbx_description
1 polymer ?
#
loop_
_entity_poly.entity_id
_entity_poly.type
_entity_poly.pdbx_seq_one_letter_code
_entity_poly.pdbx_strand_id
1 'polypeptide(L)'
;MILDNVNPDDLFPTEKKGPSVLGMIEYNVQGQTKFEGAFIATNERLIMNVDMNGQFYYRNIRYDEINQIHCDGSDIIFEFNIGTVPMREIKTEDVQAFVDYIKQQIQ
;
A
#
# COMPACT_ATOMS: atom_id res chain seq x y z
N MET A 1 0.59 15.81 -4.35
CA MET A 1 1.56 14.77 -3.95
C MET A 1 1.47 13.65 -4.97
N ILE A 2 2.57 12.97 -5.29
CA ILE A 2 2.52 11.76 -6.12
C ILE A 2 2.28 10.59 -5.15
N LEU A 3 1.12 9.93 -5.25
CA LEU A 3 0.69 8.96 -4.23
C LEU A 3 1.56 7.70 -4.20
N ASP A 4 2.01 7.22 -5.36
CA ASP A 4 2.84 6.02 -5.53
C ASP A 4 4.36 6.31 -5.44
N ASN A 5 4.71 7.43 -4.82
CA ASN A 5 6.09 7.77 -4.54
C ASN A 5 6.28 8.21 -3.08
N VAL A 6 7.52 8.08 -2.63
CA VAL A 6 7.96 8.52 -1.30
C VAL A 6 9.14 9.47 -1.49
N ASN A 7 9.16 10.55 -0.73
CA ASN A 7 10.31 11.45 -0.74
C ASN A 7 11.52 10.69 -0.18
N PRO A 8 12.67 10.63 -0.89
CA PRO A 8 13.87 9.97 -0.37
C PRO A 8 14.32 10.49 1.01
N ASP A 9 14.05 11.75 1.33
CA ASP A 9 14.39 12.34 2.62
C ASP A 9 13.52 11.82 3.79
N ASP A 10 12.37 11.19 3.47
CA ASP A 10 11.48 10.56 4.47
C ASP A 10 11.89 9.10 4.78
N LEU A 11 12.86 8.57 4.02
CA LEU A 11 13.40 7.22 4.20
C LEU A 11 14.53 7.21 5.22
N PHE A 12 14.64 6.13 5.99
CA PHE A 12 15.84 5.91 6.79
C PHE A 12 17.08 5.74 5.89
N PRO A 13 18.30 6.04 6.38
CA PRO A 13 19.52 5.89 5.56
C PRO A 13 19.74 4.48 4.99
N THR A 14 19.19 3.46 5.64
CA THR A 14 19.25 2.04 5.23
C THR A 14 18.05 1.60 4.38
N GLU A 15 17.03 2.44 4.30
CA GLU A 15 15.76 2.16 3.65
C GLU A 15 15.82 2.52 2.15
N LYS A 16 15.33 1.60 1.32
CA LYS A 16 15.34 1.66 -0.13
C LYS A 16 13.93 1.40 -0.63
N LYS A 17 13.46 2.28 -1.52
CA LYS A 17 12.18 2.12 -2.20
C LYS A 17 12.17 0.83 -3.04
N GLY A 18 11.13 0.03 -2.87
CA GLY A 18 10.79 -1.13 -3.69
C GLY A 18 9.63 -0.83 -4.65
N PRO A 19 8.86 -1.84 -5.07
CA PRO A 19 7.70 -1.63 -5.94
C PRO A 19 6.57 -0.89 -5.22
N SER A 20 5.66 -0.31 -6.00
CA SER A 20 4.45 0.36 -5.50
C SER A 20 3.25 0.00 -6.35
N VAL A 21 2.06 0.07 -5.76
CA VAL A 21 0.78 -0.15 -6.45
C VAL A 21 -0.17 1.02 -6.15
N LEU A 22 -0.81 1.54 -7.19
CA LEU A 22 -1.76 2.65 -7.15
C LEU A 22 -3.16 2.17 -7.54
N GLY A 23 -4.19 2.60 -6.81
CA GLY A 23 -5.58 2.22 -7.07
C GLY A 23 -6.56 2.87 -6.09
N MET A 24 -7.74 2.28 -5.97
CA MET A 24 -8.78 2.70 -5.02
C MET A 24 -8.76 1.79 -3.80
N ILE A 25 -8.42 2.36 -2.64
CA ILE A 25 -8.41 1.66 -1.36
C ILE A 25 -9.80 1.73 -0.74
N GLU A 26 -10.34 0.57 -0.38
CA GLU A 26 -11.64 0.47 0.31
C GLU A 26 -11.44 0.53 1.83
N TYR A 27 -11.80 1.65 2.44
CA TYR A 27 -11.70 1.87 3.87
C TYR A 27 -12.81 2.81 4.34
N ASN A 28 -13.51 2.48 5.43
CA ASN A 28 -14.65 3.27 5.89
C ASN A 28 -14.20 4.39 6.84
N VAL A 29 -14.30 5.63 6.39
CA VAL A 29 -14.07 6.82 7.21
C VAL A 29 -15.19 7.82 6.97
N GLN A 30 -15.88 8.20 8.06
CA GLN A 30 -16.88 9.28 8.06
C GLN A 30 -17.95 9.17 6.95
N GLY A 31 -18.33 7.95 6.56
CA GLY A 31 -19.35 7.70 5.53
C GLY A 31 -18.83 7.62 4.09
N GLN A 32 -17.53 7.85 3.87
CA GLN A 32 -16.86 7.52 2.61
C GLN A 32 -16.12 6.18 2.74
N THR A 33 -16.13 5.41 1.65
CA THR A 33 -15.66 4.02 1.67
C THR A 33 -14.55 3.73 0.68
N LYS A 34 -14.22 4.67 -0.22
CA LYS A 34 -13.25 4.50 -1.30
C LYS A 34 -12.42 5.75 -1.46
N PHE A 35 -11.11 5.57 -1.51
CA PHE A 35 -10.16 6.67 -1.65
C PHE A 35 -9.07 6.29 -2.64
N GLU A 36 -8.61 7.23 -3.46
CA GLU A 36 -7.43 7.00 -4.28
C GLU A 36 -6.21 6.92 -3.37
N GLY A 37 -5.39 5.89 -3.57
CA GLY A 37 -4.24 5.67 -2.71
C GLY A 37 -3.24 4.72 -3.33
N ALA A 38 -2.07 4.67 -2.73
CA ALA A 38 -1.00 3.77 -3.11
C ALA A 38 -0.40 3.06 -1.91
N PHE A 39 0.04 1.83 -2.15
CA PHE A 39 0.96 1.14 -1.27
C PHE A 39 2.35 1.17 -1.90
N ILE A 40 3.36 1.57 -1.12
CA ILE A 40 4.75 1.65 -1.54
C ILE A 40 5.56 0.75 -0.62
N ALA A 41 6.16 -0.29 -1.17
CA ALA A 41 7.04 -1.16 -0.40
C ALA A 41 8.43 -0.51 -0.28
N THR A 42 9.08 -0.71 0.85
CA THR A 42 10.52 -0.50 1.04
C THR A 42 11.13 -1.80 1.56
N ASN A 43 12.46 -1.89 1.67
CA ASN A 43 13.07 -3.04 2.34
C ASN A 43 12.85 -3.07 3.88
N GLU A 44 12.12 -2.12 4.46
CA GLU A 44 11.92 -2.01 5.91
C GLU A 44 10.44 -1.95 6.34
N ARG A 45 9.55 -1.41 5.49
CA ARG A 45 8.13 -1.23 5.81
C ARG A 45 7.27 -1.09 4.56
N LEU A 46 5.97 -1.19 4.74
CA LEU A 46 4.97 -0.78 3.78
C LEU A 46 4.48 0.63 4.12
N ILE A 47 4.45 1.50 3.12
CA ILE A 47 3.93 2.86 3.23
C ILE A 47 2.58 2.91 2.52
N MET A 48 1.57 3.47 3.18
CA MET A 48 0.23 3.69 2.63
C MET A 48 -0.02 5.19 2.51
N ASN A 49 -0.22 5.65 1.27
CA ASN A 49 -0.59 7.02 0.93
C ASN A 49 -2.02 7.05 0.43
N VAL A 50 -2.85 7.95 0.96
CA VAL A 50 -4.26 8.07 0.56
C VAL A 50 -4.62 9.55 0.38
N ASP A 51 -5.31 9.86 -0.71
CA ASP A 51 -5.96 11.16 -0.90
C ASP A 51 -7.39 11.12 -0.36
N MET A 52 -7.60 11.77 0.78
CA MET A 52 -8.93 11.93 1.41
C MET A 52 -9.53 13.29 1.02
N ASN A 53 -9.85 13.46 -0.27
CA ASN A 53 -10.45 14.67 -0.84
C ASN A 53 -9.60 15.94 -0.62
N GLY A 54 -8.30 15.87 -0.96
CA GLY A 54 -7.34 16.95 -0.82
C GLY A 54 -6.60 16.96 0.52
N GLN A 55 -6.98 16.08 1.46
CA GLN A 55 -6.19 15.80 2.67
C GLN A 55 -5.42 14.51 2.49
N PHE A 56 -4.09 14.60 2.45
CA PHE A 56 -3.23 13.45 2.35
C PHE A 56 -3.13 12.74 3.70
N TYR A 57 -3.49 11.47 3.71
CA TYR A 57 -3.27 10.55 4.82
C TYR A 57 -2.09 9.65 4.52
N TYR A 58 -1.19 9.51 5.48
CA TYR A 58 0.04 8.72 5.40
C TYR A 58 0.11 7.75 6.57
N ARG A 59 0.44 6.48 6.30
CA ARG A 59 0.67 5.47 7.34
C ARG A 59 1.87 4.59 7.03
N ASN A 60 2.72 4.40 8.04
CA ASN A 60 3.75 3.35 8.06
C ASN A 60 3.14 2.07 8.63
N ILE A 61 3.36 0.95 7.94
CA ILE A 61 2.89 -0.37 8.33
C ILE A 61 4.13 -1.27 8.35
N ARG A 62 4.45 -1.85 9.50
CA ARG A 62 5.55 -2.82 9.58
C ARG A 62 5.14 -4.13 8.90
N TYR A 63 6.12 -4.88 8.40
CA TYR A 63 5.83 -6.17 7.76
C TYR A 63 5.23 -7.19 8.73
N ASP A 64 5.55 -7.12 10.02
CA ASP A 64 4.94 -7.95 11.07
C ASP A 64 3.47 -7.61 11.37
N GLU A 65 2.94 -6.52 10.81
CA GLU A 65 1.52 -6.17 10.87
C GLU A 65 0.69 -6.77 9.73
N ILE A 66 1.35 -7.36 8.72
CA ILE A 66 0.75 -7.92 7.52
C ILE A 66 0.68 -9.44 7.66
N ASN A 67 -0.53 -9.98 7.75
CA ASN A 67 -0.75 -11.42 7.82
C ASN A 67 -0.61 -12.09 6.46
N GLN A 68 -1.20 -11.48 5.44
CA GLN A 68 -1.15 -12.01 4.07
C GLN A 68 -1.53 -10.93 3.04
N ILE A 69 -1.12 -11.20 1.80
CA ILE A 69 -1.52 -10.42 0.62
C ILE A 69 -1.95 -11.39 -0.49
N HIS A 70 -3.11 -11.12 -1.08
CA HIS A 70 -3.66 -11.86 -2.21
C HIS A 70 -3.84 -10.94 -3.41
N CYS A 71 -3.63 -11.49 -4.60
CA CYS A 71 -3.99 -10.87 -5.86
C CYS A 71 -5.04 -11.75 -6.54
N ASP A 72 -6.22 -11.20 -6.82
CA ASP A 72 -7.29 -11.88 -7.54
C ASP A 72 -7.50 -11.19 -8.90
N GLY A 73 -6.67 -11.54 -9.87
CA GLY A 73 -6.66 -10.93 -11.19
C GLY A 73 -6.20 -9.47 -11.17
N SER A 74 -7.15 -8.55 -10.98
CA SER A 74 -6.93 -7.09 -11.00
C SER A 74 -6.95 -6.41 -9.63
N ASP A 75 -7.29 -7.15 -8.57
CA ASP A 75 -7.50 -6.60 -7.24
C ASP A 75 -6.51 -7.17 -6.24
N ILE A 76 -6.08 -6.33 -5.29
CA ILE A 76 -5.26 -6.75 -4.15
C ILE A 76 -6.12 -6.78 -2.90
N ILE A 77 -5.92 -7.80 -2.08
CA ILE A 77 -6.49 -7.87 -0.73
C ILE A 77 -5.34 -8.00 0.26
N PHE A 78 -5.14 -6.98 1.08
CA PHE A 78 -4.27 -7.04 2.24
C PHE A 78 -5.05 -7.52 3.46
N GLU A 79 -4.49 -8.45 4.21
CA GLU A 79 -4.93 -8.75 5.56
C GLU A 79 -3.88 -8.27 6.54
N PHE A 80 -4.27 -7.31 7.38
CA PHE A 80 -3.48 -6.82 8.50
C PHE A 80 -4.02 -7.39 9.81
N ASN A 81 -3.23 -7.27 10.88
CA ASN A 81 -3.65 -7.65 12.24
C ASN A 81 -4.98 -7.02 12.70
N ILE A 82 -5.36 -5.89 12.12
CA ILE A 82 -6.54 -5.10 12.48
C ILE A 82 -7.71 -5.27 11.50
N GLY A 83 -7.54 -6.07 10.44
CA GLY A 83 -8.58 -6.32 9.44
C GLY A 83 -8.07 -6.30 8.01
N THR A 84 -9.01 -6.47 7.09
CA THR A 84 -8.75 -6.59 5.65
C THR A 84 -8.93 -5.25 4.95
N VAL A 85 -8.00 -4.93 4.04
CA VAL A 85 -8.04 -3.72 3.21
C VAL A 85 -7.96 -4.12 1.73
N PRO A 86 -9.09 -4.09 1.01
CA PRO A 86 -9.12 -4.27 -0.43
C PRO A 86 -8.55 -3.03 -1.16
N MET A 87 -7.84 -3.29 -2.25
CA MET A 87 -7.50 -2.30 -3.27
C MET A 87 -8.03 -2.76 -4.62
N ARG A 88 -8.80 -1.89 -5.27
CA ARG A 88 -9.49 -2.13 -6.54
C ARG A 88 -9.03 -1.11 -7.58
N GLU A 89 -9.46 -1.28 -8.82
CA GLU A 89 -9.25 -0.30 -9.91
C GLU A 89 -7.76 0.08 -10.05
N ILE A 90 -6.90 -0.95 -9.99
CA ILE A 90 -5.45 -0.78 -9.98
C ILE A 90 -4.97 -0.17 -11.30
N LYS A 91 -4.12 0.86 -11.20
CA LYS A 91 -3.54 1.60 -12.33
C LYS A 91 -2.11 1.16 -12.65
N THR A 92 -1.49 0.36 -11.78
CA THR A 92 -0.14 -0.18 -11.94
C THR A 92 -0.17 -1.40 -12.85
N GLU A 93 0.74 -1.46 -13.83
CA GLU A 93 0.80 -2.57 -14.79
C GLU A 93 1.35 -3.87 -14.16
N ASP A 94 2.42 -3.79 -13.36
CA ASP A 94 3.07 -4.96 -12.75
C ASP A 94 2.70 -5.15 -11.28
N VAL A 95 1.42 -5.50 -11.06
CA VAL A 95 0.85 -5.77 -9.74
C VAL A 95 1.50 -7.01 -9.10
N GLN A 96 1.86 -8.00 -9.92
CA GLN A 96 2.39 -9.27 -9.43
C GLN A 96 3.78 -9.10 -8.80
N ALA A 97 4.67 -8.29 -9.41
CA ALA A 97 5.97 -8.00 -8.81
C ALA A 97 5.84 -7.34 -7.42
N PHE A 98 4.84 -6.48 -7.24
CA PHE A 98 4.53 -5.89 -5.93
C PHE A 98 4.08 -6.97 -4.93
N VAL A 99 3.14 -7.83 -5.31
CA VAL A 99 2.64 -8.90 -4.43
C VAL A 99 3.74 -9.88 -4.03
N ASP A 100 4.57 -10.29 -4.99
CA ASP A 100 5.68 -11.20 -4.74
C ASP A 100 6.72 -10.58 -3.80
N TYR A 101 7.00 -9.28 -3.97
CA TYR A 101 7.90 -8.55 -3.07
C TYR A 101 7.36 -8.54 -1.64
N ILE A 102 6.09 -8.19 -1.43
CA ILE A 102 5.50 -8.19 -0.08
C ILE A 102 5.56 -9.58 0.54
N LYS A 103 5.24 -10.63 -0.22
CA LYS A 103 5.31 -12.01 0.26
C LYS A 103 6.70 -12.42 0.75
N GLN A 104 7.77 -11.89 0.14
CA GLN A 104 9.14 -12.12 0.60
C GLN A 104 9.46 -11.40 1.91
N GLN A 105 8.83 -10.25 2.17
CA GLN A 105 9.09 -9.44 3.37
C GLN A 105 8.35 -9.95 4.62
N ILE A 106 7.23 -10.65 4.44
CA ILE A 106 6.39 -11.17 5.54
C ILE A 106 6.67 -12.65 5.89
N GLN A 107 7.68 -13.25 5.24
CA GLN A 107 8.12 -14.63 5.50
C GLN A 107 8.86 -14.79 6.82
#